data_AF-S6HIK6-F1
#
_entry.id   AF-S6HIK6-F1
#
_cell.length_a   1.000
_cell.length_b   1.000
_cell.length_c   1.000
_cell.angle_alpha   90.00
_cell.angle_beta   90.00
_cell.angle_gamma   90.00
#
_symmetry.space_group_name_H-M   'P 1'
#
loop_
_entity.id
_entity.type
_entity.pdbx_description
1 polymer ?
#
loop_
_entity_poly.entity_id
_entity_poly.type
_entity_poly.pdbx_seq_one_letter_code
_entity_poly.pdbx_strand_id
1 'polypeptide(L)'
;MRTFKLEQSKTEILSPHAGLALVGHYLNQQTTLNKTSRTISKRHGISNIDLIRTYLGQMCLGKSDFEAVENSRHDPFFKAAMGIKQSVSSARLRQRFDEDAARLIPLLDAASVEFMKNVKVPITGLLRIC
;
A
#
# COMPACT_ATOMS: atom_id res chain seq x y z
N MET A 1 1.42 8.96 10.54
CA MET A 1 1.51 9.27 9.10
C MET A 1 1.72 10.76 8.99
N ARG A 2 2.60 11.22 8.10
CA ARG A 2 2.77 12.66 7.91
C ARG A 2 1.58 13.19 7.11
N THR A 3 1.12 14.41 7.43
CA THR A 3 0.08 15.08 6.66
C THR A 3 0.75 15.75 5.48
N PHE A 4 0.34 15.39 4.26
CA PHE A 4 0.83 16.02 3.04
C PHE A 4 -0.16 17.10 2.61
N LYS A 5 0.33 18.31 2.35
CA LYS A 5 -0.45 19.38 1.73
C LYS A 5 -0.15 19.35 0.23
N LEU A 6 -1.20 19.16 -0.59
CA LEU A 6 -1.07 19.19 -2.04
C LEU A 6 -1.24 20.64 -2.50
N GLU A 7 -0.22 21.16 -3.16
CA GLU A 7 -0.24 22.49 -3.77
C GLU A 7 0.13 22.38 -5.23
N GLN A 8 -0.63 23.06 -6.09
CA GLN A 8 -0.34 23.12 -7.51
C GLN A 8 0.71 24.20 -7.76
N SER A 9 1.91 23.80 -8.15
CA SER A 9 2.95 24.74 -8.57
C SER A 9 2.79 25.09 -10.05
N LYS A 10 3.02 26.37 -10.39
CA LYS A 10 2.98 26.88 -11.77
C LYS A 10 4.34 26.74 -12.48
N THR A 11 5.41 26.51 -11.73
CA THR A 11 6.80 26.55 -12.22
C THR A 11 7.55 25.24 -11.99
N GLU A 12 7.08 24.40 -11.07
CA GLU A 12 7.76 23.16 -10.71
C GLU A 12 6.84 21.96 -10.89
N ILE A 13 7.29 20.98 -11.68
CA ILE A 13 6.68 19.66 -11.75
C ILE A 13 7.36 18.82 -10.68
N LEU A 14 6.72 18.69 -9.52
CA LEU A 14 7.22 17.79 -8.48
C LEU A 14 6.93 16.33 -8.85
N SER A 15 7.91 15.49 -8.53
CA SER A 15 8.17 14.14 -9.04
C SER A 15 6.94 13.22 -9.23
N PRO A 16 7.03 12.21 -10.13
CA PRO A 16 5.98 11.22 -10.38
C PRO A 16 5.52 10.40 -9.15
N HIS A 17 6.19 10.55 -8.00
CA HIS A 17 5.93 9.82 -6.77
C HIS A 17 4.91 10.53 -5.85
N ALA A 18 4.48 11.76 -6.17
CA ALA A 18 3.53 12.53 -5.35
C ALA A 18 2.20 11.80 -5.11
N GLY A 19 1.75 10.99 -6.09
CA GLY A 19 0.55 10.15 -5.95
C GLY A 19 0.62 9.13 -4.82
N LEU A 20 1.82 8.71 -4.38
CA LEU A 20 1.97 7.78 -3.27
C LEU A 20 1.43 8.35 -1.95
N ALA A 21 1.51 9.67 -1.76
CA ALA A 21 0.97 10.31 -0.57
C ALA A 21 -0.56 10.17 -0.50
N LEU A 22 -1.23 10.25 -1.65
CA LEU A 22 -2.68 10.02 -1.77
C LEU A 22 -3.01 8.56 -1.53
N VAL A 23 -2.32 7.64 -2.20
CA VAL A 23 -2.54 6.19 -2.03
C VAL A 23 -2.35 5.79 -0.56
N GLY A 24 -1.27 6.23 0.06
CA GLY A 24 -1.01 5.99 1.48
C GLY A 24 -2.06 6.61 2.39
N HIS A 25 -2.54 7.82 2.09
CA HIS A 25 -3.63 8.44 2.84
C HIS A 25 -4.92 7.60 2.79
N TYR A 26 -5.34 7.21 1.58
CA TYR A 26 -6.54 6.41 1.38
C TYR A 26 -6.44 5.02 2.00
N LEU A 27 -5.33 4.31 1.78
CA LEU A 27 -5.10 3.00 2.38
C LEU A 27 -5.17 3.07 3.92
N ASN A 28 -4.59 4.11 4.51
CA ASN A 28 -4.46 4.19 5.97
C ASN A 28 -5.69 4.77 6.67
N GLN A 29 -6.50 5.60 6.00
CA GLN A 29 -7.66 6.26 6.59
C GLN A 29 -9.00 5.66 6.16
N GLN A 30 -9.08 5.10 4.95
CA GLN A 30 -10.34 4.60 4.38
C GLN A 30 -10.44 3.06 4.41
N THR A 31 -9.47 2.36 5.01
CA THR A 31 -9.53 0.90 5.17
C THR A 31 -9.18 0.46 6.59
N THR A 32 -9.79 -0.63 7.03
CA THR A 32 -9.47 -1.32 8.28
C THR A 32 -8.30 -2.30 8.15
N LEU A 33 -7.59 -2.30 7.01
CA LEU A 33 -6.54 -3.27 6.67
C LEU A 33 -5.41 -3.34 7.71
N ASN A 34 -5.08 -2.21 8.35
CA ASN A 34 -4.10 -2.14 9.44
C ASN A 34 -4.55 -2.92 10.70
N LYS A 35 -5.87 -3.03 10.93
CA LYS A 35 -6.46 -3.82 12.01
C LYS A 35 -6.59 -5.29 11.59
N THR A 36 -7.16 -5.56 10.43
CA THR A 36 -7.44 -6.93 9.95
C THR A 36 -6.17 -7.72 9.68
N SER A 37 -5.11 -7.10 9.12
CA SER A 37 -3.82 -7.78 8.89
C SER A 37 -3.09 -8.25 10.16
N ARG A 38 -3.51 -7.78 11.36
CA ARG A 38 -2.99 -8.27 12.65
C ARG A 38 -3.57 -9.62 13.06
N THR A 39 -4.67 -10.05 12.45
CA THR A 39 -5.31 -11.36 12.72
C THR A 39 -4.45 -12.53 12.24
N ILE A 40 -3.60 -12.30 11.22
CA ILE A 40 -2.62 -13.27 10.75
C ILE A 40 -1.43 -13.25 11.71
N SER A 41 -1.18 -14.41 12.33
CA SER A 41 -0.09 -14.59 13.30
C SER A 41 1.25 -14.17 12.70
N LYS A 42 2.01 -13.39 13.47
CA LYS A 42 3.33 -12.90 13.07
C LYS A 42 4.38 -13.90 13.54
N ARG A 43 5.23 -14.38 12.64
CA ARG A 43 6.43 -15.14 13.04
C ARG A 43 7.56 -14.23 13.50
N HIS A 44 7.76 -13.06 12.88
CA HIS A 44 8.86 -12.15 13.22
C HIS A 44 8.51 -10.68 12.98
N GLY A 45 8.62 -9.85 14.03
CA GLY A 45 8.82 -8.38 14.09
C GLY A 45 8.09 -7.44 13.13
N ILE A 46 8.22 -7.67 11.82
CA ILE A 46 7.64 -6.86 10.75
C ILE A 46 6.13 -7.06 10.73
N SER A 47 5.40 -5.96 10.60
CA SER A 47 3.94 -6.00 10.51
C SER A 47 3.49 -6.40 9.10
N ASN A 48 2.46 -7.24 8.98
CA ASN A 48 1.89 -7.62 7.69
C ASN A 48 1.41 -6.41 6.88
N ILE A 49 0.93 -5.37 7.56
CA ILE A 49 0.55 -4.11 6.92
C ILE A 49 1.75 -3.38 6.28
N ASP A 50 2.94 -3.46 6.87
CA ASP A 50 4.15 -2.87 6.26
C ASP A 50 4.57 -3.65 5.01
N LEU A 51 4.37 -4.97 4.96
CA LEU A 51 4.59 -5.79 3.76
C LEU A 51 3.65 -5.34 2.63
N ILE A 52 2.35 -5.26 2.93
CA ILE A 52 1.33 -4.84 1.96
C ILE A 52 1.60 -3.42 1.46
N ARG A 53 1.86 -2.46 2.37
CA ARG A 53 2.18 -1.07 2.01
C ARG A 53 3.41 -0.97 1.12
N THR A 54 4.44 -1.77 1.40
CA THR A 54 5.68 -1.77 0.62
C THR A 54 5.41 -2.24 -0.80
N TYR A 55 4.72 -3.37 -0.97
CA TYR A 55 4.43 -3.91 -2.29
C TYR A 55 3.43 -3.05 -3.08
N LEU A 56 2.34 -2.60 -2.44
CA LEU A 56 1.36 -1.73 -3.07
C LEU A 56 2.00 -0.41 -3.54
N GLY A 57 2.90 0.17 -2.73
CA GLY A 57 3.63 1.37 -3.11
C GLY A 57 4.49 1.15 -4.35
N GLN A 58 5.14 -0.02 -4.49
CA GLN A 58 5.87 -0.36 -5.72
C GLN A 58 4.95 -0.53 -6.93
N MET A 59 3.81 -1.21 -6.75
CA MET A 59 2.81 -1.37 -7.81
C MET A 59 2.29 -0.02 -8.31
N CYS A 60 2.05 0.94 -7.41
CA CYS A 60 1.64 2.30 -7.78
C CYS A 60 2.71 3.07 -8.58
N LEU A 61 3.97 2.68 -8.48
CA LEU A 61 5.07 3.20 -9.30
C LEU A 61 5.27 2.41 -10.60
N GLY A 62 4.40 1.46 -10.92
CA GLY A 62 4.51 0.60 -12.08
C GLY A 62 5.58 -0.49 -11.96
N LYS A 63 6.05 -0.78 -10.73
CA LYS A 63 7.07 -1.80 -10.46
C LYS A 63 6.44 -3.01 -9.78
N SER A 64 6.31 -4.11 -10.50
CA SER A 64 5.72 -5.36 -9.98
C SER A 64 6.76 -6.34 -9.40
N ASP A 65 8.05 -6.14 -9.72
CA ASP A 65 9.14 -7.00 -9.24
C ASP A 65 9.44 -6.74 -7.75
N PHE A 66 9.65 -7.82 -7.00
CA PHE A 66 10.09 -7.77 -5.61
C PHE A 66 11.44 -7.08 -5.44
N GLU A 67 12.36 -7.18 -6.43
CA GLU A 67 13.67 -6.51 -6.34
C GLU A 67 13.56 -4.98 -6.37
N ALA A 68 12.48 -4.44 -6.94
CA ALA A 68 12.25 -3.00 -6.98
C ALA A 68 12.15 -2.37 -5.57
N VAL A 69 11.79 -3.18 -4.57
CA VAL A 69 11.70 -2.73 -3.17
C VAL A 69 13.05 -2.25 -2.65
N GLU A 70 14.16 -2.86 -3.02
CA GLU A 70 15.49 -2.47 -2.50
C GLU A 70 15.84 -1.01 -2.83
N ASN A 71 15.42 -0.54 -4.01
CA ASN A 71 15.61 0.85 -4.43
C ASN A 71 14.81 1.84 -3.56
N SER A 72 13.63 1.44 -3.10
CA SER A 72 12.76 2.28 -2.25
C SER A 72 12.97 2.05 -0.75
N ARG A 73 13.73 1.02 -0.39
CA ARG A 73 13.84 0.52 0.98
C ARG A 73 14.43 1.55 1.93
N HIS A 74 15.27 2.44 1.43
CA HIS A 74 15.91 3.50 2.22
C HIS A 74 15.32 4.89 1.92
N ASP A 75 14.37 5.00 0.99
CA ASP A 75 13.73 6.27 0.64
C ASP A 75 12.82 6.76 1.79
N PRO A 76 13.13 7.90 2.42
CA PRO A 76 12.32 8.46 3.49
C PRO A 76 10.94 8.92 3.01
N PHE A 77 10.82 9.42 1.79
CA PHE A 77 9.56 9.88 1.22
C PHE A 77 8.63 8.69 1.00
N PHE A 78 9.11 7.62 0.36
CA PHE A 78 8.33 6.41 0.13
C PHE A 78 7.75 5.84 1.45
N LYS A 79 8.59 5.75 2.49
CA LYS A 79 8.15 5.28 3.82
C LYS A 79 7.11 6.19 4.44
N ALA A 80 7.33 7.51 4.39
CA ALA A 80 6.43 8.49 4.96
C ALA A 80 5.08 8.54 4.24
N ALA A 81 5.10 8.47 2.90
CA ALA A 81 3.92 8.47 2.04
C ALA A 81 3.05 7.26 2.31
N MET A 82 3.63 6.05 2.30
CA MET A 82 2.88 4.81 2.52
C MET A 82 2.56 4.53 3.99
N GLY A 83 3.23 5.20 4.94
CA GLY A 83 3.09 4.95 6.37
C GLY A 83 3.79 3.67 6.84
N ILE A 84 4.90 3.32 6.20
CA ILE A 84 5.71 2.13 6.52
C ILE A 84 6.58 2.45 7.74
N LYS A 85 6.48 1.61 8.78
CA LYS A 85 7.33 1.75 9.98
C LYS A 85 8.66 1.02 9.81
N GLN A 86 8.60 -0.20 9.29
CA GLN A 86 9.77 -1.05 9.09
C GLN A 86 9.82 -1.50 7.64
N SER A 87 10.89 -1.12 6.95
CA SER A 87 11.13 -1.54 5.57
C SER A 87 11.68 -2.97 5.54
N VAL A 88 11.34 -3.71 4.48
CA VAL A 88 11.75 -5.10 4.27
C VAL A 88 12.68 -5.23 3.08
N SER A 89 13.47 -6.32 3.07
CA SER A 89 14.23 -6.70 1.88
C SER A 89 13.33 -7.40 0.85
N SER A 90 13.74 -7.42 -0.41
CA SER A 90 13.08 -8.17 -1.49
C SER A 90 12.93 -9.65 -1.11
N ALA A 91 14.01 -10.27 -0.64
CA ALA A 91 14.03 -11.67 -0.20
C ALA A 91 13.02 -11.95 0.94
N ARG A 92 12.96 -11.08 1.96
CA ARG A 92 12.01 -11.25 3.07
C ARG A 92 10.57 -11.02 2.62
N LEU A 93 10.34 -10.07 1.71
CA LEU A 93 9.01 -9.81 1.17
C LEU A 93 8.49 -11.04 0.40
N ARG A 94 9.32 -11.60 -0.49
CA ARG A 94 9.01 -12.80 -1.28
C ARG A 94 8.67 -13.97 -0.36
N GLN A 95 9.55 -14.29 0.58
CA GLN A 95 9.32 -15.37 1.55
C GLN A 95 7.99 -15.21 2.30
N ARG A 96 7.68 -14.00 2.78
CA ARG A 96 6.45 -13.75 3.56
C ARG A 96 5.21 -13.84 2.70
N PHE A 97 5.28 -13.45 1.43
CA PHE A 97 4.15 -13.62 0.52
C PHE A 97 3.97 -15.09 0.13
N ASP A 98 5.04 -15.84 -0.10
CA ASP A 98 4.92 -17.29 -0.35
C ASP A 98 4.25 -18.01 0.83
N GLU A 99 4.53 -17.58 2.07
CA GLU A 99 3.94 -18.17 3.29
C GLU A 99 2.50 -17.70 3.58
N ASP A 100 2.21 -16.40 3.43
CA ASP A 100 0.98 -15.78 3.97
C ASP A 100 0.03 -15.21 2.89
N ALA A 101 0.40 -15.18 1.60
CA ALA A 101 -0.41 -14.54 0.55
C ALA A 101 -1.85 -15.07 0.50
N ALA A 102 -2.04 -16.39 0.58
CA ALA A 102 -3.38 -17.00 0.57
C ALA A 102 -4.30 -16.48 1.70
N ARG A 103 -3.73 -16.07 2.84
CA ARG A 103 -4.47 -15.48 3.97
C ARG A 103 -4.63 -13.97 3.84
N LEU A 104 -3.69 -13.30 3.16
CA LEU A 104 -3.70 -11.85 2.97
C LEU A 104 -4.66 -11.42 1.87
N ILE A 105 -4.82 -12.22 0.80
CA ILE A 105 -5.69 -11.90 -0.34
C ILE A 105 -7.14 -11.60 0.09
N PRO A 106 -7.82 -12.44 0.89
CA PRO A 106 -9.19 -12.13 1.33
C PRO A 106 -9.30 -10.84 2.13
N LEU A 107 -8.26 -10.47 2.90
CA LEU A 107 -8.23 -9.22 3.65
C LEU A 107 -8.08 -8.01 2.74
N LEU A 108 -7.30 -8.14 1.67
CA LEU A 108 -7.14 -7.14 0.63
C LEU A 108 -8.44 -6.94 -0.16
N ASP A 109 -9.10 -8.03 -0.54
CA ASP A 109 -10.37 -7.97 -1.25
C ASP A 109 -11.44 -7.26 -0.42
N ALA A 110 -11.57 -7.63 0.85
CA ALA A 110 -12.49 -6.95 1.77
C ALA A 110 -12.15 -5.46 1.95
N ALA A 111 -10.86 -5.13 2.07
CA ALA A 111 -10.41 -3.74 2.18
C ALA A 111 -10.67 -2.92 0.90
N SER A 112 -10.61 -3.54 -0.28
CA SER A 112 -10.95 -2.87 -1.54
C SER A 112 -12.42 -2.47 -1.60
N VAL A 113 -13.31 -3.35 -1.14
CA VAL A 113 -14.76 -3.07 -1.05
C VAL A 113 -15.04 -1.99 -0.01
N GLU A 114 -14.38 -2.06 1.16
CA GLU A 114 -14.48 -1.04 2.19
C GLU A 114 -14.03 0.33 1.68
N PHE A 115 -12.90 0.39 0.98
CA PHE A 115 -12.38 1.59 0.35
C PHE A 115 -13.42 2.21 -0.61
N MET A 116 -13.98 1.42 -1.52
CA MET A 116 -14.98 1.91 -2.48
C MET A 116 -16.23 2.48 -1.79
N LYS A 117 -16.69 1.83 -0.71
CA LYS A 117 -17.83 2.30 0.09
C LYS A 117 -17.54 3.62 0.80
N ASN A 118 -16.36 3.73 1.43
CA ASN A 118 -15.98 4.90 2.21
C ASN A 118 -15.73 6.13 1.33
N VAL A 119 -15.15 5.93 0.14
CA VAL A 119 -14.93 7.00 -0.85
C VAL A 119 -16.20 7.36 -1.63
N LYS A 120 -17.31 6.64 -1.41
CA LYS A 120 -18.60 6.84 -2.10
C LYS A 120 -18.43 6.83 -3.62
N VAL A 121 -17.64 5.87 -4.12
CA VAL A 121 -17.37 5.74 -5.55
C VAL A 121 -18.71 5.55 -6.28
N PRO A 122 -18.99 6.31 -7.35
CA PRO A 122 -20.21 6.11 -8.14
C PRO A 122 -20.17 4.72 -8.77
N ILE A 123 -21.03 3.83 -8.28
CA ILE A 123 -21.18 2.48 -8.83
C ILE A 123 -21.93 2.64 -10.15
N THR A 124 -21.19 2.72 -11.25
CA THR A 124 -21.74 2.65 -12.59
C THR A 124 -21.94 1.18 -12.96
N GLY A 125 -23.02 0.86 -13.67
CA GLY A 125 -23.44 -0.52 -13.99
C GLY A 125 -22.56 -1.25 -15.01
N LEU A 126 -21.23 -1.06 -14.96
CA LEU A 126 -20.25 -1.67 -15.87
C LEU A 126 -19.25 -2.53 -15.09
N LEU A 127 -19.77 -3.56 -14.40
CA LEU A 127 -18.97 -4.68 -13.93
C LEU A 127 -19.73 -5.97 -14.25
N ARG A 128 -19.68 -6.33 -15.53
CA ARG A 128 -19.99 -7.70 -15.97
C ARG A 128 -18.76 -8.53 -15.61
N ILE A 129 -18.77 -9.09 -14.41
CA ILE A 129 -17.85 -10.17 -14.05
C ILE A 129 -18.42 -11.41 -14.75
N CYS A 130 -17.88 -11.71 -15.94
CA CYS A 130 -18.05 -13.00 -16.59
C CYS A 130 -17.10 -14.02 -15.96
#